data_AF-A0A352KT54-F1
#
_entry.id   AF-A0A352KT54-F1
#
_cell.length_a   1.000
_cell.length_b   1.000
_cell.length_c   1.000
_cell.angle_alpha   90.00
_cell.angle_beta   90.00
_cell.angle_gamma   90.00
#
_symmetry.space_group_name_H-M   'P 1'
#
loop_
_entity.id
_entity.type
_entity.pdbx_description
1 polymer ?
#
loop_
_entity_poly.entity_id
_entity_poly.type
_entity_poly.pdbx_seq_one_letter_code
_entity_poly.pdbx_strand_id
1 'polypeptide(L)'
;YLTRRLVDVAQDVVVNEEDCKDAKGIILYRKDGEDFGQPFYSRLFGRITLKDIANPADGKTLVKAGEIITLRDSKKIEKIADVKEVNLRSPMACKNRFGVCQKCYGYDLGKNQLVAIGEAVGIVAAQAIGEPGTQLTMRTFHTGGVAGGGDITQGLPRVAEIFEARVPKSRAVISEVDGTVVEVVDKGKFKVIKIASSSAAEKDKKTKKEEIKEYQIPLGSAVWVSKGELIAVGQQLSEGHVELRELLDIAGVREIERYIVNEIQRVYTTEGASINNKHVEVIVRQMFSRVMIKDAGDTYLTPGDVLEKSKFLEQNDLAKEANKKPATAVQLLLGITKVALTTESFLSAASFQETPRVLINAATEGKVDKLRGLKENVIIGKLIPAGTGYKRK
;
A
#
# COMPACT_ATOMS: atom_id res chain seq x y z
N TYR A 1 -9.44 17.82 -6.64
CA TYR A 1 -10.36 16.65 -6.59
C TYR A 1 -9.73 15.44 -5.89
N LEU A 2 -8.52 15.01 -6.25
CA LEU A 2 -7.81 13.89 -5.59
C LEU A 2 -7.67 14.06 -4.07
N THR A 3 -7.23 15.24 -3.60
CA THR A 3 -7.10 15.56 -2.17
C THR A 3 -8.38 15.29 -1.38
N ARG A 4 -9.53 15.68 -1.95
CA ARG A 4 -10.85 15.43 -1.34
C ARG A 4 -11.07 13.93 -1.14
N ARG A 5 -10.89 13.13 -2.20
CA ARG A 5 -11.03 11.66 -2.14
C ARG A 5 -10.07 11.01 -1.13
N LEU A 6 -8.83 11.49 -1.05
CA LEU A 6 -7.85 11.00 -0.09
C LEU A 6 -8.28 11.31 1.35
N VAL A 7 -8.80 12.52 1.62
CA VAL A 7 -9.36 12.89 2.91
C VAL A 7 -10.55 12.00 3.27
N ASP A 8 -11.47 11.77 2.33
CA ASP A 8 -12.67 10.95 2.55
C ASP A 8 -12.33 9.51 2.94
N VAL A 9 -11.23 8.96 2.41
CA VAL A 9 -10.76 7.60 2.73
C VAL A 9 -9.94 7.54 4.01
N ALA A 10 -9.14 8.57 4.30
CA ALA A 10 -8.16 8.53 5.38
C ALA A 10 -8.62 9.25 6.65
N GLN A 11 -9.72 10.01 6.64
CA GLN A 11 -10.17 10.82 7.78
C GLN A 11 -10.29 10.05 9.10
N ASP A 12 -10.64 8.77 9.05
CA ASP A 12 -10.86 7.96 10.27
C ASP A 12 -9.56 7.33 10.78
N VAL A 13 -8.43 7.62 10.15
CA VAL A 13 -7.10 7.17 10.58
C VAL A 13 -6.50 8.15 11.59
N VAL A 14 -6.72 7.84 12.86
CA VAL A 14 -6.18 8.56 14.03
C VAL A 14 -5.21 7.66 14.78
N VAL A 15 -4.21 8.25 15.43
CA VAL A 15 -3.34 7.52 16.37
C VAL A 15 -4.09 7.33 17.68
N ASN A 16 -4.44 6.11 18.06
CA ASN A 16 -5.26 5.86 19.25
C ASN A 16 -4.69 4.81 20.22
N GLU A 17 -3.59 4.16 19.85
CA GLU A 17 -2.89 3.16 20.68
C GLU A 17 -1.38 3.43 20.64
N GLU A 18 -0.65 3.08 21.69
CA GLU A 18 0.82 3.21 21.73
C GLU A 18 1.50 2.12 20.87
N ASP A 19 1.12 0.85 21.07
CA ASP A 19 1.78 -0.30 20.46
C ASP A 19 0.80 -1.45 20.16
N CYS A 20 0.53 -1.69 18.86
CA CYS A 20 -0.31 -2.81 18.41
C CYS A 20 0.38 -4.20 18.45
N LYS A 21 1.61 -4.28 18.99
CA LYS A 21 2.42 -5.51 19.10
C LYS A 21 2.60 -6.23 17.76
N ASP A 22 2.80 -5.45 16.71
CA ASP A 22 3.19 -6.02 15.43
C ASP A 22 4.64 -6.53 15.48
N ALA A 23 4.85 -7.70 14.88
CA ALA A 23 6.13 -8.40 14.78
C ALA A 23 6.53 -8.66 13.31
N LYS A 24 5.65 -8.36 12.35
CA LYS A 24 5.87 -8.63 10.94
C LYS A 24 6.52 -7.44 10.23
N GLY A 25 5.96 -6.25 10.43
CA GLY A 25 6.35 -5.00 9.79
C GLY A 25 6.47 -5.10 8.27
N ILE A 26 7.34 -4.24 7.74
CA ILE A 26 7.75 -4.22 6.34
C ILE A 26 9.26 -4.33 6.24
N ILE A 27 9.73 -4.85 5.12
CA ILE A 27 11.14 -4.87 4.76
C ILE A 27 11.35 -3.71 3.77
N LEU A 28 12.23 -2.78 4.12
CA LEU A 28 12.63 -1.70 3.24
C LEU A 28 13.97 -2.06 2.62
N TYR A 29 14.02 -2.20 1.29
CA TYR A 29 15.26 -2.51 0.60
C TYR A 29 15.96 -1.23 0.16
N ARG A 30 17.29 -1.24 0.16
CA ARG A 30 18.10 -0.12 -0.32
C ARG A 30 17.88 0.17 -1.79
N LYS A 31 17.78 -0.88 -2.61
CA LYS A 31 17.44 -0.79 -4.04
C LYS A 31 16.12 -0.07 -4.30
N ASP A 32 15.21 -0.05 -3.31
CA ASP A 32 13.98 0.71 -3.45
C ASP A 32 14.32 2.20 -3.42
N GLY A 33 14.11 2.89 -4.54
CA GLY A 33 14.32 4.34 -4.66
C GLY A 33 15.65 4.75 -5.29
N GLU A 34 16.60 3.84 -5.45
CA GLU A 34 17.84 4.10 -6.19
C GLU A 34 17.55 4.53 -7.64
N ASP A 35 16.61 3.85 -8.30
CA ASP A 35 16.21 4.12 -9.69
C ASP A 35 15.67 5.54 -9.93
N PHE A 36 15.13 6.19 -8.90
CA PHE A 36 14.54 7.53 -8.99
C PHE A 36 15.21 8.53 -8.04
N GLY A 37 16.43 8.22 -7.58
CA GLY A 37 17.29 9.14 -6.84
C GLY A 37 16.83 9.49 -5.42
N GLN A 38 15.97 8.67 -4.80
CA GLN A 38 15.55 8.87 -3.42
C GLN A 38 16.55 8.22 -2.45
N PRO A 39 17.23 9.00 -1.58
CA PRO A 39 18.27 8.45 -0.72
C PRO A 39 17.67 7.59 0.40
N PHE A 40 18.37 6.51 0.76
CA PHE A 40 17.88 5.50 1.72
C PHE A 40 17.62 6.09 3.12
N TYR A 41 18.45 7.02 3.59
CA TYR A 41 18.28 7.68 4.89
C TYR A 41 16.94 8.43 5.01
N SER A 42 16.44 9.00 3.92
CA SER A 42 15.20 9.78 3.92
C SER A 42 13.98 8.90 4.18
N ARG A 43 14.05 7.65 3.71
CA ARG A 43 13.00 6.64 3.88
C ARG A 43 13.01 6.03 5.27
N LEU A 44 14.18 5.94 5.90
CA LEU A 44 14.38 5.41 7.27
C LEU A 44 14.04 6.41 8.37
N PHE A 45 14.30 7.70 8.13
CA PHE A 45 14.17 8.74 9.16
C PHE A 45 12.78 8.76 9.81
N GLY A 46 12.76 8.73 11.15
CA GLY A 46 11.53 8.84 11.94
C GLY A 46 10.66 7.59 11.94
N ARG A 47 11.21 6.43 11.55
CA ARG A 47 10.56 5.11 11.69
C ARG A 47 11.10 4.35 12.88
N ILE A 48 10.37 3.32 13.30
CA ILE A 48 10.77 2.42 14.38
C ILE A 48 11.20 1.08 13.79
N THR A 49 12.33 0.58 14.28
CA THR A 49 12.91 -0.71 13.88
C THR A 49 12.17 -1.88 14.54
N LEU A 50 12.05 -3.00 13.83
CA LEU A 50 11.59 -4.27 14.42
C LEU A 50 12.73 -5.20 14.82
N LYS A 51 13.85 -5.12 14.11
CA LYS A 51 15.06 -5.89 14.39
C LYS A 51 16.22 -4.92 14.60
N ASP A 52 17.21 -5.38 15.35
CA ASP A 52 18.47 -4.65 15.53
C ASP A 52 19.13 -4.41 14.17
N ILE A 53 19.56 -3.18 13.93
CA ILE A 53 20.38 -2.83 12.77
C ILE A 53 21.82 -2.84 13.24
N ALA A 54 22.59 -3.84 12.84
CA ALA A 54 24.02 -3.91 13.08
C ALA A 54 24.79 -3.53 11.81
N ASN A 55 25.97 -2.94 11.98
CA ASN A 55 26.91 -2.79 10.88
C ASN A 55 27.51 -4.17 10.54
N PRO A 56 27.37 -4.67 9.29
CA PRO A 56 27.87 -5.99 8.91
C PRO A 56 29.40 -6.14 9.04
N ALA A 57 30.15 -5.04 8.96
CA ALA A 57 31.61 -5.08 8.95
C ALA A 57 32.24 -5.23 10.34
N ASP A 58 31.66 -4.62 11.38
CA ASP A 58 32.20 -4.60 12.75
C ASP A 58 31.28 -5.28 13.78
N GLY A 59 30.08 -5.70 13.37
CA GLY A 59 29.06 -6.30 14.24
C GLY A 59 28.44 -5.33 15.25
N LYS A 60 28.74 -4.03 15.19
CA LYS A 60 28.28 -3.05 16.16
C LYS A 60 26.83 -2.65 15.86
N THR A 61 25.96 -2.77 16.87
CA THR A 61 24.56 -2.33 16.78
C THR A 61 24.49 -0.80 16.60
N LEU A 62 23.87 -0.36 15.51
CA LEU A 62 23.61 1.05 15.19
C LEU A 62 22.32 1.53 15.85
N VAL A 63 21.26 0.73 15.76
CA VAL A 63 19.92 1.02 16.31
C VAL A 63 19.34 -0.28 16.84
N LYS A 64 18.84 -0.29 18.09
CA LYS A 64 18.20 -1.47 18.68
C LYS A 64 16.77 -1.63 18.18
N ALA A 65 16.23 -2.84 18.28
CA ALA A 65 14.83 -3.13 17.98
C ALA A 65 13.90 -2.29 18.88
N GLY A 66 12.90 -1.67 18.26
CA GLY A 66 11.91 -0.84 18.95
C GLY A 66 12.33 0.62 19.16
N GLU A 67 13.54 1.01 18.77
CA GLU A 67 13.99 2.40 18.82
C GLU A 67 13.61 3.18 17.56
N ILE A 68 13.49 4.50 17.70
CA ILE A 68 13.24 5.42 16.60
C ILE A 68 14.57 5.70 15.89
N ILE A 69 14.57 5.59 14.56
CA ILE A 69 15.72 5.95 13.72
C ILE A 69 15.79 7.47 13.64
N THR A 70 16.78 8.06 14.32
CA THR A 70 17.04 9.50 14.26
C THR A 70 17.73 9.88 12.95
N LEU A 71 17.79 11.19 12.64
CA LEU A 71 18.50 11.69 11.45
C LEU A 71 20.00 11.35 11.50
N ARG A 72 20.59 11.27 12.70
CA ARG A 72 22.00 10.90 12.86
C ARG A 72 22.21 9.43 12.53
N ASP A 73 21.30 8.57 12.96
CA ASP A 73 21.40 7.13 12.74
C ASP A 73 21.11 6.77 11.28
N SER A 74 20.11 7.41 10.66
CA SER A 74 19.81 7.18 9.24
C SER A 74 20.98 7.58 8.33
N LYS A 75 21.67 8.69 8.61
CA LYS A 75 22.89 9.08 7.87
C LYS A 75 24.07 8.14 8.10
N LYS A 76 24.18 7.50 9.28
CA LYS A 76 25.20 6.46 9.52
C LYS A 76 24.90 5.21 8.70
N ILE A 77 23.63 4.78 8.68
CA ILE A 77 23.17 3.62 7.90
C ILE A 77 23.42 3.86 6.41
N GLU A 78 23.18 5.07 5.90
CA GLU A 78 23.47 5.44 4.51
C GLU A 78 24.96 5.25 4.14
N LYS A 79 25.88 5.55 5.05
CA LYS A 79 27.32 5.42 4.76
C LYS A 79 27.79 3.97 4.65
N ILE A 80 27.00 3.01 5.14
CA ILE A 80 27.35 1.60 5.14
C ILE A 80 26.62 0.93 3.98
N ALA A 81 27.32 0.74 2.86
CA ALA A 81 26.76 0.15 1.63
C ALA A 81 26.21 -1.28 1.86
N ASP A 82 26.79 -2.02 2.80
CA ASP A 82 26.44 -3.43 3.06
C ASP A 82 25.06 -3.62 3.72
N VAL A 83 24.44 -2.56 4.26
CA VAL A 83 23.06 -2.64 4.75
C VAL A 83 22.10 -2.58 3.56
N LYS A 84 21.71 -3.76 3.08
CA LYS A 84 20.82 -3.94 1.91
C LYS A 84 19.33 -3.84 2.24
N GLU A 85 18.93 -4.20 3.46
CA GLU A 85 17.54 -4.22 3.89
C GLU A 85 17.40 -3.87 5.37
N VAL A 86 16.26 -3.29 5.73
CA VAL A 86 15.94 -2.94 7.12
C VAL A 86 14.48 -3.31 7.44
N ASN A 87 14.28 -3.99 8.57
CA ASN A 87 12.94 -4.33 9.05
C ASN A 87 12.36 -3.21 9.91
N LEU A 88 11.24 -2.64 9.46
CA LEU A 88 10.62 -1.47 10.03
C LEU A 88 9.16 -1.73 10.39
N ARG A 89 8.68 -1.00 11.38
CA ARG A 89 7.24 -0.83 11.59
C ARG A 89 6.68 0.12 10.54
N SER A 90 5.42 -0.12 10.16
CA SER A 90 4.70 0.67 9.15
C SER A 90 3.22 0.75 9.51
N PRO A 91 2.53 1.84 9.11
CA PRO A 91 1.07 1.92 9.11
C PRO A 91 0.41 0.76 8.34
N MET A 92 0.98 0.26 7.25
CA MET A 92 0.39 -0.83 6.46
C MET A 92 0.28 -2.13 7.27
N ALA A 93 1.35 -2.49 7.99
CA ALA A 93 1.41 -3.70 8.81
C ALA A 93 0.73 -3.57 10.20
N CYS A 94 0.22 -2.38 10.55
CA CYS A 94 -0.36 -2.14 11.87
C CYS A 94 -1.56 -3.05 12.15
N LYS A 95 -1.57 -3.72 13.30
CA LYS A 95 -2.66 -4.64 13.71
C LYS A 95 -3.84 -3.94 14.38
N ASN A 96 -3.70 -2.66 14.68
CA ASN A 96 -4.75 -1.88 15.30
C ASN A 96 -5.99 -1.80 14.38
N ARG A 97 -7.18 -2.06 14.92
CA ARG A 97 -8.41 -2.23 14.14
C ARG A 97 -8.95 -0.90 13.62
N PHE A 98 -8.92 0.12 14.46
CA PHE A 98 -9.42 1.46 14.15
C PHE A 98 -8.24 2.41 14.25
N GLY A 99 -7.82 3.02 13.14
CA GLY A 99 -6.63 3.88 13.14
C GLY A 99 -5.30 3.13 13.10
N VAL A 100 -4.27 3.74 13.68
CA VAL A 100 -2.89 3.23 13.71
C VAL A 100 -2.26 3.44 15.09
N CYS A 101 -1.27 2.63 15.45
CA CYS A 101 -0.56 2.83 16.71
C CYS A 101 0.63 3.79 16.55
N GLN A 102 1.02 4.44 17.65
CA GLN A 102 2.12 5.41 17.72
C GLN A 102 3.42 4.79 17.20
N LYS A 103 3.75 3.56 17.61
CA LYS A 103 4.97 2.87 17.16
C LYS A 103 4.96 2.45 15.68
N CYS A 104 3.80 2.27 15.06
CA CYS A 104 3.71 1.93 13.64
C CYS A 104 3.86 3.16 12.75
N TYR A 105 3.39 4.32 13.21
CA TYR A 105 3.54 5.58 12.49
C TYR A 105 4.91 6.24 12.73
N GLY A 106 5.41 6.15 13.96
CA GLY A 106 6.68 6.72 14.39
C GLY A 106 6.61 8.23 14.61
N TYR A 107 7.52 8.96 13.97
CA TYR A 107 7.70 10.40 14.16
C TYR A 107 6.64 11.23 13.45
N ASP A 108 6.15 12.27 14.12
CA ASP A 108 5.48 13.40 13.51
C ASP A 108 6.52 14.32 12.85
N LEU A 109 6.43 14.46 11.52
CA LEU A 109 7.37 15.24 10.72
C LEU A 109 7.19 16.75 10.89
N GLY A 110 6.02 17.21 11.34
CA GLY A 110 5.75 18.63 11.59
C GLY A 110 6.28 19.08 12.95
N LYS A 111 6.11 18.24 13.98
CA LYS A 111 6.53 18.56 15.35
C LYS A 111 7.93 18.07 15.72
N ASN A 112 8.54 17.25 14.86
CA ASN A 112 9.82 16.59 15.13
C ASN A 112 9.84 15.88 16.49
N GLN A 113 8.81 15.10 16.79
CA GLN A 113 8.74 14.24 17.97
C GLN A 113 7.91 12.99 17.66
N LEU A 114 7.87 12.03 18.58
CA LEU A 114 6.99 10.88 18.43
C LEU A 114 5.52 11.34 18.34
N VAL A 115 4.76 10.77 17.40
CA VAL A 115 3.38 11.23 17.14
C VAL A 115 2.51 11.15 18.39
N ALA A 116 1.69 12.16 18.65
CA ALA A 116 0.82 12.16 19.84
C ALA A 116 -0.37 11.21 19.67
N ILE A 117 -0.87 10.66 20.78
CA ILE A 117 -2.17 10.00 20.79
C ILE A 117 -3.25 11.05 20.51
N GLY A 118 -4.19 10.72 19.62
CA GLY A 118 -5.22 11.59 19.10
C GLY A 118 -4.86 12.31 17.80
N GLU A 119 -3.64 12.19 17.29
CA GLU A 119 -3.23 12.88 16.06
C GLU A 119 -3.95 12.31 14.82
N ALA A 120 -4.55 13.18 14.02
CA ALA A 120 -5.31 12.83 12.80
C ALA A 120 -4.37 12.58 11.61
N VAL A 121 -3.52 11.56 11.71
CA VAL A 121 -2.47 11.25 10.72
C VAL A 121 -3.00 10.96 9.32
N GLY A 122 -4.26 10.50 9.19
CA GLY A 122 -4.91 10.32 7.91
C GLY A 122 -5.20 11.61 7.16
N ILE A 123 -5.63 12.66 7.86
CA ILE A 123 -5.82 14.00 7.28
C ILE A 123 -4.47 14.57 6.84
N VAL A 124 -3.45 14.46 7.70
CA VAL A 124 -2.08 14.89 7.40
C VAL A 124 -1.54 14.16 6.16
N ALA A 125 -1.74 12.84 6.06
CA ALA A 125 -1.31 12.05 4.91
C ALA A 125 -2.03 12.46 3.61
N ALA A 126 -3.35 12.66 3.67
CA ALA A 126 -4.13 13.08 2.52
C ALA A 126 -3.70 14.47 2.00
N GLN A 127 -3.42 15.40 2.91
CA GLN A 127 -2.92 16.74 2.56
C GLN A 127 -1.49 16.68 2.01
N ALA A 128 -0.58 15.93 2.66
CA ALA A 128 0.81 15.80 2.23
C ALA A 128 0.97 15.18 0.83
N ILE A 129 0.00 14.37 0.39
CA ILE A 129 -0.04 13.82 -0.97
C ILE A 129 -0.78 14.79 -1.91
N GLY A 130 -1.90 15.33 -1.45
CA GLY A 130 -2.80 16.13 -2.29
C GLY A 130 -2.26 17.51 -2.65
N GLU A 131 -1.65 18.23 -1.71
CA GLU A 131 -1.11 19.58 -1.95
C GLU A 131 -0.02 19.56 -3.04
N PRO A 132 1.06 18.75 -2.93
CA PRO A 132 2.05 18.67 -4.01
C PRO A 132 1.41 18.20 -5.30
N GLY A 133 0.42 17.29 -5.24
CA GLY A 133 -0.31 16.82 -6.42
C GLY A 133 -1.01 17.94 -7.20
N THR A 134 -1.56 18.95 -6.50
CA THR A 134 -2.13 20.13 -7.19
C THR A 134 -1.06 20.99 -7.86
N GLN A 135 0.13 21.10 -7.27
CA GLN A 135 1.25 21.79 -7.89
C GLN A 135 1.76 21.05 -9.13
N LEU A 136 1.80 19.72 -9.11
CA LEU A 136 2.18 18.90 -10.26
C LEU A 136 1.29 19.19 -11.46
N THR A 137 -0.02 19.22 -11.26
CA THR A 137 -0.96 19.52 -12.36
C THR A 137 -0.74 20.90 -12.96
N MET A 138 -0.35 21.90 -12.17
CA MET A 138 -0.09 23.24 -12.70
C MET A 138 1.22 23.28 -13.52
N ARG A 139 2.26 22.55 -13.12
CA ARG A 139 3.55 22.52 -13.84
C ARG A 139 3.48 21.80 -15.18
N THR A 140 2.73 20.69 -15.27
CA THR A 140 2.60 19.90 -16.50
C THR A 140 1.99 20.66 -17.68
N PHE A 141 1.18 21.71 -17.44
CA PHE A 141 0.59 22.50 -18.52
C PHE A 141 1.58 23.42 -19.24
N HIS A 142 2.75 23.70 -18.66
CA HIS A 142 3.73 24.62 -19.25
C HIS A 142 4.84 23.90 -20.04
N THR A 143 5.05 22.62 -19.78
CA THR A 143 6.05 21.77 -20.48
C THR A 143 5.45 20.90 -21.59
N GLY A 144 4.12 20.79 -21.68
CA GLY A 144 3.40 19.91 -22.61
C GLY A 144 3.55 20.21 -24.12
N GLY A 145 4.42 21.13 -24.52
CA GLY A 145 4.69 21.48 -25.93
C GLY A 145 6.01 20.95 -26.48
N VAL A 146 6.88 20.34 -25.67
CA VAL A 146 8.18 19.83 -26.15
C VAL A 146 8.06 18.33 -26.37
N ALA A 147 8.13 17.90 -27.63
CA ALA A 147 8.08 16.51 -28.09
C ALA A 147 9.32 15.71 -27.66
N GLY A 148 9.51 15.54 -26.35
CA GLY A 148 10.57 14.74 -25.75
C GLY A 148 10.06 13.41 -25.25
N GLY A 149 9.74 12.49 -26.17
CA GLY A 149 9.88 11.01 -26.09
C GLY A 149 9.50 10.19 -24.84
N GLY A 150 8.95 10.74 -23.77
CA GLY A 150 8.51 10.02 -22.58
C GLY A 150 6.98 9.97 -22.49
N ASP A 151 6.45 8.82 -22.13
CA ASP A 151 5.02 8.59 -21.91
C ASP A 151 4.43 9.66 -20.97
N ILE A 152 3.52 10.50 -21.48
CA ILE A 152 2.88 11.65 -20.80
C ILE A 152 2.09 11.21 -19.55
N THR A 153 1.92 9.90 -19.34
CA THR A 153 1.30 9.33 -18.14
C THR A 153 2.11 9.51 -16.85
N GLN A 154 3.35 9.99 -16.89
CA GLN A 154 4.27 10.09 -15.74
C GLN A 154 3.83 11.01 -14.58
N GLY A 155 2.78 11.82 -14.72
CA GLY A 155 2.35 12.79 -13.70
C GLY A 155 1.22 12.32 -12.77
N LEU A 156 0.41 13.28 -12.28
CA LEU A 156 -0.73 13.01 -11.41
C LEU A 156 -1.77 11.99 -11.95
N PRO A 157 -2.04 11.88 -13.27
CA PRO A 157 -2.93 10.85 -13.80
C PRO A 157 -2.54 9.43 -13.39
N ARG A 158 -1.24 9.12 -13.33
CA ARG A 158 -0.74 7.82 -12.88
C ARG A 158 -0.98 7.59 -11.40
N VAL A 159 -0.73 8.61 -10.56
CA VAL A 159 -1.04 8.55 -9.12
C VAL A 159 -2.53 8.26 -8.89
N ALA A 160 -3.40 8.95 -9.64
CA ALA A 160 -4.84 8.73 -9.58
C ALA A 160 -5.24 7.33 -10.08
N GLU A 161 -4.61 6.83 -11.14
CA GLU A 161 -4.82 5.47 -11.66
C GLU A 161 -4.50 4.40 -10.61
N ILE A 162 -3.37 4.53 -9.92
CA ILE A 162 -2.91 3.63 -8.85
C ILE A 162 -3.87 3.68 -7.66
N PHE A 163 -4.20 4.88 -7.15
CA PHE A 163 -5.10 5.00 -6.01
C PHE A 163 -6.54 4.54 -6.31
N GLU A 164 -6.98 4.58 -7.56
CA GLU A 164 -8.27 4.02 -7.97
C GLU A 164 -8.20 2.53 -8.35
N ALA A 165 -7.02 1.90 -8.23
CA ALA A 165 -6.76 0.51 -8.63
C ALA A 165 -7.31 0.20 -10.03
N ARG A 166 -7.06 1.12 -10.97
CA ARG A 166 -7.45 0.99 -12.38
C ARG A 166 -6.44 0.15 -13.14
N VAL A 167 -6.89 -0.46 -14.22
CA VAL A 167 -6.01 -1.18 -15.15
C VAL A 167 -5.18 -0.14 -15.92
N PRO A 168 -3.85 -0.26 -15.95
CA PRO A 168 -3.00 0.67 -16.67
C PRO A 168 -3.21 0.59 -18.18
N LYS A 169 -3.03 1.71 -18.88
CA LYS A 169 -3.13 1.75 -20.36
C LYS A 169 -2.03 0.93 -21.04
N SER A 170 -0.79 1.09 -20.56
CA SER A 170 0.39 0.34 -21.00
C SER A 170 0.69 -0.76 -19.98
N ARG A 171 0.00 -1.91 -20.09
CA ARG A 171 0.22 -3.03 -19.17
C ARG A 171 1.55 -3.73 -19.46
N ALA A 172 2.37 -3.85 -18.43
CA ALA A 172 3.56 -4.68 -18.46
C ALA A 172 3.23 -6.13 -18.15
N VAL A 173 3.96 -7.04 -18.79
CA VAL A 173 3.86 -8.48 -18.51
C VAL A 173 4.75 -8.81 -17.31
N ILE A 174 4.21 -9.54 -16.34
CA ILE A 174 4.94 -10.00 -15.16
C ILE A 174 5.07 -11.53 -15.17
N SER A 175 6.13 -12.06 -14.55
CA SER A 175 6.33 -13.50 -14.43
C SER A 175 5.46 -14.10 -13.33
N GLU A 176 4.72 -15.16 -13.64
CA GLU A 176 3.99 -15.98 -12.66
C GLU A 176 4.89 -16.98 -11.93
N VAL A 177 6.09 -17.25 -12.46
CA VAL A 177 7.02 -18.28 -11.93
C VAL A 177 8.40 -17.70 -11.69
N ASP A 178 9.08 -18.23 -10.69
CA ASP A 178 10.52 -18.09 -10.53
C ASP A 178 11.23 -19.04 -11.49
N GLY A 179 12.38 -18.61 -12.01
CA GLY A 179 13.13 -19.42 -12.96
C GLY A 179 14.19 -18.65 -13.73
N THR A 180 14.71 -19.28 -14.78
CA THR A 180 15.73 -18.69 -15.66
C THR A 180 15.14 -18.43 -17.05
N VAL A 181 15.48 -17.29 -17.65
CA VAL A 181 15.12 -17.00 -19.05
C VAL A 181 15.87 -17.94 -19.98
N VAL A 182 15.15 -18.83 -20.66
CA VAL A 182 15.71 -19.77 -21.63
C VAL A 182 15.95 -19.09 -22.96
N GLU A 183 14.98 -18.32 -23.41
CA GLU A 183 14.92 -17.81 -24.77
C GLU A 183 14.00 -16.59 -24.85
N VAL A 184 14.40 -15.62 -25.68
CA VAL A 184 13.55 -14.51 -26.12
C VAL A 184 13.44 -14.59 -27.64
N VAL A 185 12.28 -15.03 -28.14
CA VAL A 185 12.02 -15.20 -29.58
C VAL A 185 11.25 -14.02 -30.13
N ASP A 186 11.70 -13.45 -31.23
CA ASP A 186 10.89 -12.52 -32.00
C ASP A 186 10.02 -13.29 -33.01
N LYS A 187 8.69 -13.27 -32.83
CA LYS A 187 7.72 -13.88 -33.76
C LYS A 187 7.06 -12.82 -34.67
N GLY A 188 7.70 -11.67 -34.85
CA GLY A 188 7.32 -10.62 -35.80
C GLY A 188 6.14 -9.74 -35.36
N LYS A 189 5.08 -10.30 -34.77
CA LYS A 189 3.97 -9.54 -34.17
C LYS A 189 4.08 -9.40 -32.64
N PHE A 190 4.81 -10.31 -32.00
CA PHE A 190 5.02 -10.35 -30.56
C PHE A 190 6.36 -11.02 -30.26
N LYS A 191 6.97 -10.62 -29.14
CA LYS A 191 8.15 -11.29 -28.58
C LYS A 191 7.67 -12.32 -27.56
N VAL A 192 8.22 -13.53 -27.62
CA VAL A 192 7.91 -14.61 -26.67
C VAL A 192 9.09 -14.80 -25.74
N ILE A 193 8.86 -14.67 -24.44
CA ILE A 193 9.83 -15.01 -23.41
C ILE A 193 9.49 -16.39 -22.86
N LYS A 194 10.47 -17.29 -22.89
CA LYS A 194 10.36 -18.62 -22.28
C LYS A 194 11.11 -18.63 -20.96
N ILE A 195 10.41 -18.94 -19.88
CA ILE A 195 10.99 -19.05 -18.54
C ILE A 195 10.88 -20.52 -18.11
N ALA A 196 12.02 -21.14 -17.78
CA ALA A 196 12.05 -22.47 -17.18
C ALA A 196 11.90 -22.33 -15.67
N SER A 197 10.83 -22.88 -15.09
CA SER A 197 10.57 -22.72 -13.66
C SER A 197 11.51 -23.57 -12.79
N SER A 198 12.02 -22.98 -11.71
CA SER A 198 12.81 -23.66 -10.67
C SER A 198 11.96 -24.52 -9.71
N SER A 199 10.65 -24.29 -9.66
CA SER A 199 9.73 -24.94 -8.70
C SER A 199 9.43 -26.43 -9.01
N ALA A 200 9.86 -26.95 -10.16
CA ALA A 200 9.81 -28.38 -10.47
C ALA A 200 10.86 -29.23 -9.71
N ALA A 201 11.67 -28.62 -8.84
CA ALA A 201 12.78 -29.30 -8.16
C ALA A 201 12.40 -30.11 -6.90
N GLU A 202 11.19 -29.96 -6.33
CA GLU A 202 10.85 -30.56 -5.02
C GLU A 202 9.77 -31.66 -5.02
N LYS A 203 9.11 -31.97 -6.14
CA LYS A 203 8.15 -33.09 -6.19
C LYS A 203 8.50 -34.09 -7.29
N ASP A 204 9.01 -35.24 -6.83
CA ASP A 204 9.27 -36.49 -7.55
C ASP A 204 10.41 -36.53 -8.59
N LYS A 205 11.51 -37.16 -8.16
CA LYS A 205 12.75 -37.49 -8.89
C LYS A 205 12.59 -38.41 -10.13
N LYS A 206 11.41 -38.57 -10.73
CA LYS A 206 11.21 -39.49 -11.87
C LYS A 206 10.58 -38.93 -13.16
N THR A 207 10.21 -37.66 -13.19
CA THR A 207 9.80 -37.00 -14.45
C THR A 207 10.20 -35.52 -14.42
N LYS A 208 11.48 -35.24 -14.71
CA LYS A 208 11.96 -33.87 -14.95
C LYS A 208 11.36 -33.34 -16.26
N LYS A 209 10.14 -32.82 -16.23
CA LYS A 209 9.71 -31.83 -17.22
C LYS A 209 9.92 -30.47 -16.56
N GLU A 210 10.94 -29.75 -17.03
CA GLU A 210 11.00 -28.31 -16.80
C GLU A 210 9.72 -27.72 -17.40
N GLU A 211 8.81 -27.24 -16.56
CA GLU A 211 7.66 -26.49 -17.04
C GLU A 211 8.17 -25.15 -17.57
N ILE A 212 8.20 -25.05 -18.90
CA ILE A 212 8.52 -23.82 -19.62
C ILE A 212 7.22 -23.03 -19.74
N LYS A 213 7.13 -21.88 -19.08
CA LYS A 213 6.05 -20.92 -19.30
C LYS A 213 6.44 -19.93 -20.39
N GLU A 214 5.52 -19.69 -21.31
CA GLU A 214 5.69 -18.72 -22.39
C GLU A 214 4.89 -17.45 -22.11
N TYR A 215 5.55 -16.28 -22.20
CA TYR A 215 4.94 -14.98 -22.04
C TYR A 215 5.00 -14.21 -23.35
N GLN A 216 3.88 -13.64 -23.79
CA GLN A 216 3.79 -12.87 -25.02
C GLN A 216 3.83 -11.37 -24.73
N ILE A 217 4.81 -10.68 -25.31
CA ILE A 217 5.00 -9.25 -25.17
C ILE A 217 4.70 -8.59 -26.53
N PRO A 218 3.82 -7.58 -26.58
CA PRO A 218 3.58 -6.81 -27.79
C PRO A 218 4.86 -6.17 -28.33
N LEU A 219 5.03 -6.10 -29.65
CA LEU A 219 6.29 -5.61 -30.25
C LEU A 219 6.63 -4.15 -29.87
N GLY A 220 5.61 -3.35 -29.54
CA GLY A 220 5.77 -1.95 -29.14
C GLY A 220 6.32 -1.76 -27.73
N SER A 221 6.46 -2.82 -26.94
CA SER A 221 7.00 -2.75 -25.58
C SER A 221 8.44 -3.26 -25.55
N ALA A 222 9.35 -2.48 -24.96
CA ALA A 222 10.71 -2.96 -24.74
C ALA A 222 10.72 -4.17 -23.77
N VAL A 223 11.64 -5.11 -23.98
CA VAL A 223 11.85 -6.25 -23.08
C VAL A 223 12.95 -5.87 -22.10
N TRP A 224 12.73 -6.12 -20.80
CA TRP A 224 13.65 -5.73 -19.73
C TRP A 224 14.52 -6.89 -19.21
N VAL A 225 14.29 -8.11 -19.69
CA VAL A 225 15.04 -9.30 -19.26
C VAL A 225 15.91 -9.87 -20.38
N SER A 226 17.04 -10.45 -20.00
CA SER A 226 18.00 -11.07 -20.93
C SER A 226 18.04 -12.60 -20.80
N LYS A 227 18.49 -13.29 -21.85
CA LYS A 227 18.69 -14.75 -21.81
C LYS A 227 19.70 -15.12 -20.71
N GLY A 228 19.35 -16.10 -19.87
CA GLY A 228 20.16 -16.54 -18.75
C GLY A 228 19.93 -15.77 -17.44
N GLU A 229 19.07 -14.74 -17.44
CA GLU A 229 18.74 -13.99 -16.24
C GLU A 229 17.82 -14.79 -15.30
N LEU A 230 18.07 -14.66 -13.99
CA LEU A 230 17.22 -15.23 -12.93
C LEU A 230 16.06 -14.28 -12.67
N ILE A 231 14.85 -14.83 -12.73
CA ILE A 231 13.59 -14.10 -12.56
C ILE A 231 12.91 -14.56 -11.29
N ALA A 232 12.42 -13.60 -10.50
CA ALA A 232 11.56 -13.86 -9.36
C ALA A 232 10.07 -13.81 -9.72
N VAL A 233 9.23 -14.47 -8.92
CA VAL A 233 7.76 -14.37 -9.05
C VAL A 233 7.32 -12.92 -8.94
N GLY A 234 6.47 -12.47 -9.87
CA GLY A 234 5.96 -11.10 -9.97
C GLY A 234 6.91 -10.10 -10.61
N GLN A 235 8.10 -10.51 -11.07
CA GLN A 235 9.04 -9.61 -11.74
C GLN A 235 8.53 -9.17 -13.10
N GLN A 236 8.68 -7.87 -13.37
CA GLN A 236 8.31 -7.24 -14.63
C GLN A 236 9.26 -7.64 -15.77
N LEU A 237 8.69 -8.10 -16.87
CA LEU A 237 9.42 -8.62 -18.04
C LEU A 237 9.50 -7.62 -19.19
N SER A 238 8.54 -6.70 -19.28
CA SER A 238 8.42 -5.72 -20.34
C SER A 238 8.25 -4.31 -19.80
N GLU A 239 8.52 -3.32 -20.65
CA GLU A 239 8.15 -1.94 -20.44
C GLU A 239 6.63 -1.78 -20.23
N GLY A 240 6.28 -0.82 -19.38
CA GLY A 240 4.91 -0.49 -19.02
C GLY A 240 4.71 -0.46 -17.51
N HIS A 241 3.45 -0.57 -17.12
CA HIS A 241 2.99 -0.51 -15.75
C HIS A 241 2.36 -1.83 -15.33
N VAL A 242 2.65 -2.27 -14.11
CA VAL A 242 2.11 -3.51 -13.59
C VAL A 242 0.64 -3.33 -13.20
N GLU A 243 -0.20 -4.28 -13.58
CA GLU A 243 -1.59 -4.31 -13.15
C GLU A 243 -1.68 -4.81 -11.70
N LEU A 244 -2.26 -3.98 -10.81
CA LEU A 244 -2.24 -4.25 -9.37
C LEU A 244 -3.00 -5.53 -8.96
N ARG A 245 -4.06 -5.91 -9.69
CA ARG A 245 -4.83 -7.13 -9.37
C ARG A 245 -4.07 -8.39 -9.73
N GLU A 246 -3.45 -8.40 -10.91
CA GLU A 246 -2.60 -9.49 -11.36
C GLU A 246 -1.42 -9.69 -10.40
N LEU A 247 -0.78 -8.60 -9.97
CA LEU A 247 0.29 -8.66 -8.99
C LEU A 247 -0.18 -9.21 -7.63
N LEU A 248 -1.47 -9.03 -7.27
CA LEU A 248 -2.03 -9.54 -6.01
C LEU A 248 -2.13 -11.04 -6.01
N ASP A 249 -2.59 -11.57 -7.12
CA ASP A 249 -2.82 -12.99 -7.28
C ASP A 249 -1.48 -13.74 -7.40
N ILE A 250 -0.46 -13.11 -7.98
CA ILE A 250 0.86 -13.71 -8.22
C ILE A 250 1.82 -13.54 -7.03
N ALA A 251 2.05 -12.30 -6.57
CA ALA A 251 3.11 -11.98 -5.59
C ALA A 251 2.57 -11.69 -4.17
N GLY A 252 1.27 -11.49 -4.03
CA GLY A 252 0.60 -11.25 -2.75
C GLY A 252 0.66 -9.81 -2.26
N VAL A 253 0.05 -9.57 -1.09
CA VAL A 253 -0.22 -8.23 -0.55
C VAL A 253 1.06 -7.40 -0.35
N ARG A 254 2.12 -8.00 0.18
CA ARG A 254 3.36 -7.28 0.53
C ARG A 254 4.06 -6.67 -0.67
N GLU A 255 4.12 -7.42 -1.78
CA GLU A 255 4.82 -6.94 -2.97
C GLU A 255 4.03 -5.83 -3.66
N ILE A 256 2.68 -5.90 -3.65
CA ILE A 256 1.87 -4.78 -4.14
C ILE A 256 2.00 -3.55 -3.26
N GLU A 257 1.92 -3.71 -1.94
CA GLU A 257 2.08 -2.57 -1.02
C GLU A 257 3.39 -1.83 -1.31
N ARG A 258 4.48 -2.59 -1.49
CA ARG A 258 5.78 -2.05 -1.90
C ARG A 258 5.74 -1.41 -3.29
N TYR A 259 5.15 -2.07 -4.28
CA TYR A 259 5.02 -1.56 -5.64
C TYR A 259 4.26 -0.23 -5.67
N ILE A 260 3.10 -0.15 -5.02
CA ILE A 260 2.28 1.07 -4.96
C ILE A 260 3.06 2.20 -4.31
N VAL A 261 3.73 1.96 -3.17
CA VAL A 261 4.52 2.99 -2.48
C VAL A 261 5.67 3.48 -3.38
N ASN A 262 6.43 2.57 -3.99
CA ASN A 262 7.57 2.94 -4.83
C ASN A 262 7.13 3.66 -6.11
N GLU A 263 6.05 3.21 -6.76
CA GLU A 263 5.55 3.82 -7.99
C GLU A 263 5.01 5.24 -7.76
N ILE A 264 4.28 5.45 -6.66
CA ILE A 264 3.83 6.79 -6.26
C ILE A 264 5.05 7.68 -5.95
N GLN A 265 6.01 7.17 -5.18
CA GLN A 265 7.23 7.91 -4.85
C GLN A 265 8.05 8.28 -6.09
N ARG A 266 8.15 7.38 -7.08
CA ARG A 266 8.80 7.63 -8.36
C ARG A 266 8.17 8.84 -9.04
N VAL A 267 6.84 8.86 -9.19
CA VAL A 267 6.12 9.98 -9.82
C VAL A 267 6.37 11.30 -9.10
N TYR A 268 6.18 11.36 -7.78
CA TYR A 268 6.39 12.60 -7.03
C TYR A 268 7.85 13.07 -7.08
N THR A 269 8.81 12.15 -6.95
CA THR A 269 10.25 12.49 -6.93
C THR A 269 10.73 12.98 -8.29
N THR A 270 10.34 12.32 -9.38
CA THR A 270 10.66 12.72 -10.76
C THR A 270 10.13 14.12 -11.08
N GLU A 271 8.99 14.47 -10.50
CA GLU A 271 8.38 15.80 -10.65
C GLU A 271 8.90 16.85 -9.64
N GLY A 272 9.89 16.49 -8.83
CA GLY A 272 10.57 17.38 -7.89
C GLY A 272 9.79 17.67 -6.60
N ALA A 273 8.81 16.83 -6.25
CA ALA A 273 8.08 16.89 -4.99
C ALA A 273 8.54 15.77 -4.04
N SER A 274 8.95 16.12 -2.83
CA SER A 274 9.36 15.15 -1.82
C SER A 274 8.20 14.83 -0.88
N ILE A 275 7.75 13.57 -0.88
CA ILE A 275 6.72 13.07 0.04
C ILE A 275 7.27 11.92 0.86
N ASN A 276 6.96 11.86 2.15
CA ASN A 276 7.41 10.75 2.98
C ASN A 276 6.55 9.49 2.74
N ASN A 277 7.19 8.33 2.61
CA ASN A 277 6.52 7.03 2.42
C ASN A 277 5.40 6.78 3.46
N LYS A 278 5.53 7.25 4.70
CA LYS A 278 4.50 7.02 5.73
C LYS A 278 3.13 7.56 5.35
N HIS A 279 3.06 8.66 4.59
CA HIS A 279 1.78 9.23 4.14
C HIS A 279 1.14 8.33 3.08
N VAL A 280 1.94 7.83 2.13
CA VAL A 280 1.45 6.87 1.12
C VAL A 280 1.00 5.57 1.78
N GLU A 281 1.79 5.06 2.73
CA GLU A 281 1.47 3.85 3.51
C GLU A 281 0.14 3.94 4.27
N VAL A 282 -0.21 5.12 4.79
CA VAL A 282 -1.52 5.35 5.43
C VAL A 282 -2.67 5.21 4.43
N ILE A 283 -2.50 5.70 3.20
CA ILE A 283 -3.52 5.56 2.14
C ILE A 283 -3.58 4.12 1.62
N VAL A 284 -2.43 3.47 1.40
CA VAL A 284 -2.36 2.08 0.95
C VAL A 284 -3.03 1.15 1.96
N ARG A 285 -2.82 1.38 3.26
CA ARG A 285 -3.57 0.67 4.32
C ARG A 285 -5.08 0.73 4.10
N GLN A 286 -5.60 1.88 3.68
CA GLN A 286 -7.03 2.05 3.43
C GLN A 286 -7.51 1.34 2.16
N MET A 287 -6.68 1.25 1.12
CA MET A 287 -6.99 0.47 -0.09
C MET A 287 -7.18 -1.03 0.22
N PHE A 288 -6.50 -1.54 1.25
CA PHE A 288 -6.65 -2.90 1.79
C PHE A 288 -7.54 -2.98 3.04
N SER A 289 -8.43 -2.02 3.27
CA SER A 289 -9.30 -2.02 4.46
C SER A 289 -10.57 -2.87 4.32
N ARG A 290 -10.85 -3.45 3.14
CA ARG A 290 -12.07 -4.20 2.84
C ARG A 290 -11.82 -5.69 2.61
N VAL A 291 -12.76 -6.51 3.07
CA VAL A 291 -12.74 -7.96 2.87
C VAL A 291 -14.06 -8.42 2.27
N MET A 292 -14.01 -9.44 1.42
CA MET A 292 -15.18 -10.14 0.90
C MET A 292 -15.35 -11.45 1.65
N ILE A 293 -16.55 -11.70 2.19
CA ILE A 293 -16.82 -12.94 2.91
C ILE A 293 -16.92 -14.11 1.93
N LYS A 294 -16.13 -15.16 2.17
CA LYS A 294 -16.20 -16.43 1.44
C LYS A 294 -17.18 -17.39 2.08
N ASP A 295 -17.04 -17.56 3.40
CA ASP A 295 -17.89 -18.42 4.21
C ASP A 295 -18.25 -17.66 5.49
N ALA A 296 -19.53 -17.65 5.82
CA ALA A 296 -20.06 -17.00 7.02
C ALA A 296 -19.73 -17.78 8.29
N GLY A 297 -19.47 -19.09 8.19
CA GLY A 297 -19.41 -19.96 9.36
C GLY A 297 -20.69 -19.82 10.18
N ASP A 298 -20.54 -19.61 11.48
CA ASP A 298 -21.65 -19.41 12.43
C ASP A 298 -21.81 -17.93 12.85
N THR A 299 -21.24 -17.00 12.06
CA THR A 299 -21.36 -15.55 12.28
C THR A 299 -22.62 -14.96 11.62
N TYR A 300 -22.95 -13.72 11.94
CA TYR A 300 -24.05 -12.97 11.30
C TYR A 300 -23.65 -12.34 9.95
N LEU A 301 -22.55 -12.78 9.34
CA LEU A 301 -22.06 -12.26 8.08
C LEU A 301 -22.69 -13.00 6.90
N THR A 302 -22.88 -12.32 5.77
CA THR A 302 -23.39 -12.95 4.55
C THR A 302 -22.23 -13.26 3.59
N PRO A 303 -22.16 -14.46 3.00
CA PRO A 303 -21.21 -14.75 1.92
C PRO A 303 -21.42 -13.79 0.74
N GLY A 304 -20.32 -13.30 0.17
CA GLY A 304 -20.32 -12.31 -0.91
C GLY A 304 -20.35 -10.86 -0.45
N ASP A 305 -20.71 -10.57 0.81
CA ASP A 305 -20.71 -9.20 1.32
C ASP A 305 -19.29 -8.64 1.42
N VAL A 306 -19.16 -7.36 1.09
CA VAL A 306 -17.93 -6.58 1.26
C VAL A 306 -18.09 -5.67 2.47
N LEU A 307 -17.25 -5.88 3.48
CA LEU A 307 -17.25 -5.07 4.70
C LEU A 307 -15.85 -4.64 5.12
N GLU A 308 -15.80 -3.73 6.09
CA GLU A 308 -14.54 -3.33 6.71
C GLU A 308 -13.88 -4.51 7.42
N LYS A 309 -12.56 -4.62 7.24
CA LYS A 309 -11.73 -5.64 7.89
C LYS A 309 -11.84 -5.59 9.41
N SER A 310 -11.96 -4.39 9.98
CA SER A 310 -12.16 -4.16 11.42
C SER A 310 -13.41 -4.87 11.94
N LYS A 311 -14.55 -4.72 11.25
CA LYS A 311 -15.84 -5.36 11.58
C LYS A 311 -15.79 -6.87 11.40
N PHE A 312 -15.15 -7.36 10.33
CA PHE A 312 -14.94 -8.79 10.12
C PHE A 312 -14.17 -9.43 11.29
N LEU A 313 -13.08 -8.79 11.71
CA LEU A 313 -12.30 -9.26 12.86
C LEU A 313 -13.12 -9.23 14.15
N GLU A 314 -13.88 -8.16 14.39
CA GLU A 314 -14.78 -8.04 15.56
C GLU A 314 -15.81 -9.18 15.62
N GLN A 315 -16.49 -9.50 14.51
CA GLN A 315 -17.44 -10.61 14.47
C GLN A 315 -16.78 -11.98 14.66
N ASN A 316 -15.58 -12.16 14.12
CA ASN A 316 -14.85 -13.40 14.29
C ASN A 316 -14.34 -13.61 15.72
N ASP A 317 -13.98 -12.54 16.42
CA ASP A 317 -13.58 -12.65 17.83
C ASP A 317 -14.79 -13.02 18.71
N LEU A 318 -15.96 -12.40 18.48
CA LEU A 318 -17.20 -12.76 19.15
C LEU A 318 -17.60 -14.23 18.90
N ALA A 319 -17.44 -14.72 17.67
CA ALA A 319 -17.72 -16.12 17.35
C ALA A 319 -16.75 -17.08 18.06
N LYS A 320 -15.46 -16.73 18.13
CA LYS A 320 -14.47 -17.53 18.86
C LYS A 320 -14.74 -17.56 20.36
N GLU A 321 -15.11 -16.42 20.96
CA GLU A 321 -15.50 -16.34 22.37
C GLU A 321 -16.72 -17.21 22.67
N ALA A 322 -17.64 -17.32 21.71
CA ALA A 322 -18.81 -18.21 21.78
C ALA A 322 -18.53 -19.67 21.39
N ASN A 323 -17.26 -20.07 21.14
CA ASN A 323 -16.87 -21.39 20.63
C ASN A 323 -17.56 -21.82 19.32
N LYS A 324 -17.89 -20.85 18.47
CA LYS A 324 -18.53 -21.04 17.16
C LYS A 324 -17.52 -20.99 16.02
N LYS A 325 -17.89 -21.49 14.83
CA LYS A 325 -17.02 -21.44 13.65
C LYS A 325 -16.88 -20.00 13.14
N PRO A 326 -15.66 -19.45 13.07
CA PRO A 326 -15.43 -18.10 12.54
C PRO A 326 -15.65 -18.06 11.03
N ALA A 327 -16.01 -16.88 10.52
CA ALA A 327 -16.12 -16.63 9.08
C ALA A 327 -14.76 -16.57 8.40
N THR A 328 -14.72 -16.95 7.12
CA THR A 328 -13.55 -16.79 6.26
C THR A 328 -13.80 -15.71 5.21
N ALA A 329 -12.75 -14.96 4.87
CA ALA A 329 -12.84 -13.84 3.95
C ALA A 329 -11.58 -13.72 3.09
N VAL A 330 -11.72 -13.08 1.93
CA VAL A 330 -10.61 -12.68 1.06
C VAL A 330 -10.37 -11.19 1.20
N GLN A 331 -9.10 -10.84 1.37
CA GLN A 331 -8.64 -9.45 1.36
C GLN A 331 -8.83 -8.87 -0.04
N LEU A 332 -9.56 -7.75 -0.14
CA LEU A 332 -9.72 -7.04 -1.40
C LEU A 332 -8.74 -5.87 -1.50
N LEU A 333 -8.33 -5.58 -2.72
CA LEU A 333 -7.70 -4.32 -3.13
C LEU A 333 -8.76 -3.47 -3.85
N LEU A 334 -9.17 -2.36 -3.22
CA LEU A 334 -10.15 -1.44 -3.79
C LEU A 334 -9.56 -0.05 -4.00
N GLY A 335 -10.02 0.61 -5.06
CA GLY A 335 -9.71 2.02 -5.27
C GLY A 335 -10.33 2.91 -4.19
N ILE A 336 -9.69 4.05 -3.91
CA ILE A 336 -10.08 4.98 -2.83
C ILE A 336 -11.56 5.41 -2.93
N THR A 337 -12.10 5.61 -4.14
CA THR A 337 -13.52 5.98 -4.30
C THR A 337 -14.46 4.88 -3.78
N LYS A 338 -14.17 3.60 -4.06
CA LYS A 338 -14.97 2.47 -3.58
C LYS A 338 -14.81 2.25 -2.07
N VAL A 339 -13.61 2.50 -1.52
CA VAL A 339 -13.38 2.44 -0.07
C VAL A 339 -14.22 3.47 0.66
N ALA A 340 -14.24 4.73 0.18
CA ALA A 340 -15.02 5.81 0.79
C ALA A 340 -16.55 5.58 0.75
N LEU A 341 -17.06 4.89 -0.27
CA LEU A 341 -18.50 4.57 -0.38
C LEU A 341 -18.93 3.40 0.51
N THR A 342 -17.99 2.61 1.01
CA THR A 342 -18.25 1.40 1.80
C THR A 342 -17.92 1.59 3.29
N THR A 343 -17.84 2.84 3.77
CA THR A 343 -17.59 3.17 5.19
C THR A 343 -18.75 2.77 6.09
N GLU A 344 -18.46 2.44 7.36
CA GLU A 344 -19.49 2.08 8.36
C GLU A 344 -20.49 3.23 8.59
N SER A 345 -19.97 4.46 8.69
CA SER A 345 -20.82 5.65 8.86
C SER A 345 -21.53 6.01 7.56
N PHE A 346 -22.86 5.86 7.56
CA PHE A 346 -23.68 6.28 6.44
C PHE A 346 -23.74 7.81 6.33
N LEU A 347 -23.58 8.55 7.43
CA LEU A 347 -23.48 10.02 7.41
C LEU A 347 -22.21 10.47 6.67
N SER A 348 -21.08 9.81 6.94
CA SER A 348 -19.82 10.06 6.25
C SER A 348 -19.90 9.71 4.76
N ALA A 349 -20.44 8.53 4.43
CA ALA A 349 -20.61 8.07 3.04
C ALA A 349 -21.56 8.98 2.24
N ALA A 350 -22.70 9.37 2.83
CA ALA A 350 -23.71 10.22 2.20
C ALA A 350 -23.17 11.62 1.83
N SER A 351 -22.16 12.11 2.55
CA SER A 351 -21.51 13.38 2.27
C SER A 351 -20.53 13.31 1.08
N PHE A 352 -20.10 12.13 0.65
CA PHE A 352 -19.06 11.98 -0.37
C PHE A 352 -19.63 12.02 -1.80
N GLN A 353 -20.43 11.01 -2.14
CA GLN A 353 -21.10 10.76 -3.43
C GLN A 353 -22.33 9.85 -3.24
N GLU A 354 -23.21 9.76 -4.25
CA GLU A 354 -24.37 8.85 -4.28
C GLU A 354 -25.34 8.97 -3.09
N THR A 355 -25.53 10.18 -2.55
CA THR A 355 -26.33 10.46 -1.33
C THR A 355 -27.69 9.76 -1.27
N PRO A 356 -28.57 9.81 -2.31
CA PRO A 356 -29.88 9.16 -2.22
C PRO A 356 -29.77 7.65 -2.03
N ARG A 357 -28.84 7.00 -2.73
CA ARG A 357 -28.62 5.54 -2.65
C ARG A 357 -28.13 5.13 -1.26
N VAL A 358 -27.19 5.89 -0.70
CA VAL A 358 -26.65 5.63 0.65
C VAL A 358 -27.76 5.74 1.70
N LEU A 359 -28.58 6.79 1.64
CA LEU A 359 -29.64 7.02 2.62
C LEU A 359 -30.79 6.00 2.50
N ILE A 360 -31.18 5.62 1.28
CA ILE A 360 -32.20 4.58 1.05
C ILE A 360 -31.73 3.26 1.66
N ASN A 361 -30.51 2.82 1.36
CA ASN A 361 -29.97 1.58 1.91
C ASN A 361 -29.87 1.62 3.45
N ALA A 362 -29.41 2.74 4.01
CA ALA A 362 -29.32 2.91 5.46
C ALA A 362 -30.70 2.84 6.15
N ALA A 363 -31.73 3.42 5.53
CA ALA A 363 -33.11 3.36 6.03
C ALA A 363 -33.70 1.95 5.93
N THR A 364 -33.49 1.25 4.81
CA THR A 364 -33.97 -0.13 4.61
C THR A 364 -33.30 -1.12 5.57
N GLU A 365 -32.01 -0.98 5.81
CA GLU A 365 -31.26 -1.85 6.73
C GLU A 365 -31.40 -1.45 8.21
N GLY A 366 -31.99 -0.28 8.52
CA GLY A 366 -32.06 0.25 9.89
C GLY A 366 -30.68 0.53 10.50
N LYS A 367 -29.74 1.07 9.71
CA LYS A 367 -28.35 1.30 10.17
C LYS A 367 -28.28 2.29 11.33
N VAL A 368 -27.42 1.98 12.30
CA VAL A 368 -27.07 2.86 13.42
C VAL A 368 -25.66 3.39 13.24
N ASP A 369 -25.49 4.71 13.21
CA ASP A 369 -24.18 5.35 13.11
C ASP A 369 -23.54 5.48 14.51
N LYS A 370 -22.32 4.97 14.67
CA LYS A 370 -21.58 4.98 15.94
C LYS A 370 -20.75 6.25 16.16
N LEU A 371 -20.74 7.16 15.19
CA LEU A 371 -20.03 8.44 15.23
C LEU A 371 -18.53 8.30 15.58
N ARG A 372 -17.82 7.37 14.94
CA ARG A 372 -16.43 7.02 15.28
C ARG A 372 -15.40 7.90 14.58
N GLY A 373 -15.71 8.33 13.38
CA GLY A 373 -14.90 9.15 12.50
C GLY A 373 -15.02 10.63 12.74
N LEU A 374 -14.28 11.42 11.96
CA LEU A 374 -14.24 12.87 12.11
C LEU A 374 -15.48 13.53 11.51
N LYS A 375 -15.88 13.10 10.32
CA LYS A 375 -16.86 13.81 9.49
C LYS A 375 -18.28 13.73 10.03
N GLU A 376 -18.73 12.57 10.44
CA GLU A 376 -20.00 12.41 11.16
C GLU A 376 -20.15 13.33 12.38
N ASN A 377 -19.07 13.52 13.15
CA ASN A 377 -19.08 14.39 14.33
C ASN A 377 -19.14 15.87 13.91
N VAL A 378 -18.44 16.25 12.84
CA VAL A 378 -18.57 17.60 12.25
C VAL A 378 -20.00 17.85 11.75
N ILE A 379 -20.59 16.90 11.01
CA ILE A 379 -21.95 17.03 10.45
C ILE A 379 -22.99 17.25 11.55
N ILE A 380 -22.87 16.54 12.68
CA ILE A 380 -23.84 16.62 13.79
C ILE A 380 -23.48 17.68 14.84
N GLY A 381 -22.39 18.43 14.65
CA GLY A 381 -21.96 19.49 15.58
C GLY A 381 -21.34 19.00 16.90
N LYS A 382 -20.77 17.80 16.93
CA LYS A 382 -20.03 17.24 18.08
C LYS A 382 -18.52 17.48 17.94
N LEU A 383 -17.81 17.39 19.06
CA LEU A 383 -16.35 17.37 19.06
C LEU A 383 -15.83 16.19 18.25
N ILE A 384 -14.85 16.46 17.37
CA ILE A 384 -14.20 15.41 16.60
C ILE A 384 -13.37 14.48 17.51
N PRO A 385 -13.33 13.18 17.25
CA PRO A 385 -12.53 12.22 18.03
C PRO A 385 -11.04 12.25 17.64
N ALA A 386 -10.45 13.44 17.59
CA ALA A 386 -9.03 13.69 17.33
C ALA A 386 -8.55 14.95 18.06
N GLY A 387 -7.23 15.09 18.24
CA GLY A 387 -6.60 16.21 18.93
C GLY A 387 -7.15 16.39 20.35
N THR A 388 -7.58 17.62 20.67
CA THR A 388 -8.18 17.96 21.97
C THR A 388 -9.54 17.29 22.23
N GLY A 389 -10.24 16.88 21.17
CA GLY A 389 -11.50 16.13 21.29
C GLY A 389 -11.30 14.63 21.49
N TYR A 390 -10.07 14.14 21.39
CA TYR A 390 -9.74 12.74 21.62
C TYR A 390 -9.84 12.40 23.11
N LYS A 391 -10.82 11.56 23.47
CA LYS A 391 -10.96 10.99 24.81
C LYS A 391 -10.36 9.59 24.81
N ARG A 392 -9.31 9.37 25.61
CA ARG A 392 -8.73 8.04 25.83
C ARG A 392 -9.82 7.16 26.45
N LYS A 393 -10.34 6.21 25.68
CA LYS A 393 -11.34 5.24 26.16
C LYS A 393 -10.70 4.15 26.98
#